data_AF-A0A954TGT3-F1
#
_entry.id   AF-A0A954TGT3-F1
#
_cell.length_a   1.000
_cell.length_b   1.000
_cell.length_c   1.000
_cell.angle_alpha   90.00
_cell.angle_beta   90.00
_cell.angle_gamma   90.00
#
_symmetry.space_group_name_H-M   'P 1'
#
loop_
_entity.id
_entity.type
_entity.pdbx_description
1 polymer ?
#
loop_
_entity_poly.entity_id
_entity_poly.type
_entity_poly.pdbx_seq_one_letter_code
_entity_poly.pdbx_strand_id
1 'polypeptide(L)'
;DGQPQFVPPQYFQQVAADLKFGALVTPVSFDWDEDGDEDLVCGNTSGNIAWFENLDGAPQPKCAAPQLLWADGQPIHLQAGPNGSIQGPAEAKWGYSTLSVADWNHDGRPDVVVNSIWGRVEWFENIGQRGTPVLAAAQPL
;
A
#
# COMPACT_ATOMS: atom_id res chain seq x y z
N ASP A 1 19.82 -5.05 42.81
CA ASP A 1 19.17 -6.32 42.41
C ASP A 1 19.51 -6.76 40.97
N GLY A 2 20.46 -6.12 40.27
CA GLY A 2 21.07 -6.68 39.05
C GLY A 2 20.14 -6.77 37.84
N GLN A 3 18.95 -6.18 37.91
CA GLN A 3 18.01 -6.13 36.81
C GLN A 3 18.42 -5.02 35.83
N PRO A 4 18.41 -5.30 34.51
CA PRO A 4 18.69 -4.28 33.52
C PRO A 4 17.63 -3.17 33.57
N GLN A 5 18.08 -1.92 33.70
CA GLN A 5 17.23 -0.74 33.55
C GLN A 5 17.27 -0.28 32.10
N PHE A 6 16.14 -0.42 31.41
CA PHE A 6 16.00 0.10 30.05
C PHE A 6 15.55 1.55 30.10
N VAL A 7 16.15 2.38 29.23
CA VAL A 7 15.63 3.71 28.91
C VAL A 7 14.34 3.58 28.08
N PRO A 8 13.52 4.64 27.99
CA PRO A 8 12.38 4.64 27.07
C PRO A 8 12.80 4.23 25.64
N PRO A 9 11.97 3.45 24.93
CA PRO A 9 12.30 3.01 23.59
C PRO A 9 12.51 4.21 22.67
N GLN A 10 13.53 4.12 21.82
CA GLN A 10 13.78 5.09 20.77
C GLN A 10 13.40 4.46 19.44
N TYR A 11 12.67 5.22 18.62
CA TYR A 11 12.41 4.83 17.24
C TYR A 11 13.64 5.15 16.40
N PHE A 12 14.08 4.19 15.62
CA PHE A 12 15.08 4.40 14.58
C PHE A 12 14.45 4.01 13.24
N GLN A 13 14.76 4.79 12.20
CA GLN A 13 14.33 4.49 10.85
C GLN A 13 15.44 3.72 10.14
N GLN A 14 15.08 2.58 9.55
CA GLN A 14 16.02 1.84 8.72
C GLN A 14 16.34 2.67 7.47
N VAL A 15 17.63 2.81 7.16
CA VAL A 15 18.09 3.21 5.83
C VAL A 15 18.31 1.93 5.03
N ALA A 16 17.55 1.75 3.96
CA ALA A 16 17.73 0.65 3.02
C ALA A 16 18.60 1.13 1.85
N ALA A 17 19.44 0.25 1.30
CA ALA A 17 20.23 0.55 0.10
C ALA A 17 19.31 0.70 -1.13
N ASP A 18 18.23 -0.09 -1.16
CA ASP A 18 17.20 -0.10 -2.19
C ASP A 18 15.81 0.16 -1.57
N LEU A 19 14.75 0.11 -2.37
CA LEU A 19 13.37 0.19 -1.91
C LEU A 19 12.98 -1.02 -1.04
N LYS A 20 12.28 -0.75 0.06
CA LYS A 20 11.80 -1.79 0.99
C LYS A 20 10.36 -1.51 1.42
N PHE A 21 9.47 -2.49 1.23
CA PHE A 21 8.08 -2.42 1.67
C PHE A 21 7.58 -3.70 2.34
N GLY A 22 8.41 -4.27 3.23
CA GLY A 22 8.09 -5.53 3.90
C GLY A 22 8.44 -6.74 3.04
N ALA A 23 7.59 -7.77 3.07
CA ALA A 23 7.78 -9.04 2.36
C ALA A 23 6.66 -9.25 1.32
N LEU A 24 6.94 -10.13 0.35
CA LEU A 24 6.03 -10.49 -0.76
C LEU A 24 5.33 -9.26 -1.35
N VAL A 25 6.15 -8.29 -1.72
CA VAL A 25 5.68 -7.03 -2.31
C VAL A 25 5.13 -7.30 -3.70
N THR A 26 4.03 -6.64 -4.03
CA THR A 26 3.34 -6.74 -5.32
C THR A 26 3.28 -5.36 -5.97
N PRO A 27 4.33 -4.97 -6.72
CA PRO A 27 4.38 -3.64 -7.34
C PRO A 27 3.55 -3.57 -8.63
N VAL A 28 2.98 -2.40 -8.89
CA VAL A 28 2.37 -1.98 -10.16
C VAL A 28 3.00 -0.65 -10.56
N SER A 29 3.42 -0.53 -11.81
CA SER A 29 3.91 0.72 -12.40
C SER A 29 2.71 1.56 -12.83
N PHE A 30 2.62 2.80 -12.35
CA PHE A 30 1.54 3.73 -12.73
C PHE A 30 1.94 5.17 -12.39
N ASP A 31 1.62 6.14 -13.25
CA ASP A 31 1.79 7.58 -13.00
C ASP A 31 0.74 8.06 -11.96
N TRP A 32 1.04 7.89 -10.67
CA TRP A 32 0.05 7.99 -9.59
C TRP A 32 -0.28 9.44 -9.23
N ASP A 33 0.72 10.32 -9.28
CA ASP A 33 0.55 11.75 -9.07
C ASP A 33 0.38 12.56 -10.38
N GLU A 34 0.28 11.87 -11.51
CA GLU A 34 -0.02 12.43 -12.83
C GLU A 34 0.98 13.50 -13.29
N ASP A 35 2.24 13.36 -12.90
CA ASP A 35 3.33 14.27 -13.26
C ASP A 35 4.03 13.90 -14.59
N GLY A 36 3.71 12.72 -15.14
CA GLY A 36 4.16 12.24 -16.43
C GLY A 36 5.31 11.24 -16.37
N ASP A 37 5.71 10.79 -15.18
CA ASP A 37 6.58 9.63 -15.01
C ASP A 37 5.86 8.45 -14.31
N GLU A 38 6.44 7.25 -14.34
CA GLU A 38 5.81 6.08 -13.70
C GLU A 38 6.32 5.90 -12.26
N ASP A 39 5.39 5.87 -11.32
CA ASP A 39 5.60 5.52 -9.92
C ASP A 39 5.42 4.02 -9.67
N LEU A 40 5.68 3.60 -8.42
CA LEU A 40 5.32 2.25 -7.95
C LEU A 40 4.20 2.30 -6.91
N VAL A 41 3.08 1.64 -7.18
CA VAL A 41 2.04 1.33 -6.19
C VAL A 41 2.16 -0.13 -5.77
N CYS A 42 2.34 -0.37 -4.47
CA CYS A 42 2.77 -1.64 -3.93
C CYS A 42 1.83 -2.16 -2.84
N GLY A 43 1.42 -3.42 -2.96
CA GLY A 43 0.87 -4.20 -1.85
C GLY A 43 1.97 -4.96 -1.09
N ASN A 44 1.65 -5.50 0.09
CA ASN A 44 2.57 -6.39 0.83
C ASN A 44 1.90 -7.48 1.66
N THR A 45 2.72 -8.35 2.25
CA THR A 45 2.29 -9.47 3.12
C THR A 45 1.47 -9.00 4.33
N SER A 46 1.74 -7.82 4.87
CA SER A 46 1.00 -7.28 6.01
C SER A 46 -0.39 -6.74 5.62
N GLY A 47 -0.67 -6.57 4.32
CA GLY A 47 -1.92 -5.99 3.82
C GLY A 47 -1.90 -4.47 3.70
N ASN A 48 -0.73 -3.83 3.82
CA ASN A 48 -0.60 -2.41 3.56
C ASN A 48 -0.49 -2.16 2.06
N ILE A 49 -0.98 -1.00 1.62
CA ILE A 49 -0.75 -0.47 0.28
C ILE A 49 -0.03 0.87 0.41
N ALA A 50 1.02 1.07 -0.38
CA ALA A 50 1.76 2.33 -0.45
C ALA A 50 2.12 2.66 -1.88
N TRP A 51 2.41 3.93 -2.14
CA TRP A 51 3.07 4.35 -3.37
C TRP A 51 4.47 4.91 -3.10
N PHE A 52 5.31 4.86 -4.12
CA PHE A 52 6.67 5.38 -4.15
C PHE A 52 6.79 6.33 -5.32
N GLU A 53 6.83 7.63 -5.03
CA GLU A 53 7.08 8.68 -6.01
C GLU A 53 8.42 8.45 -6.69
N ASN A 54 8.46 8.47 -8.00
CA ASN A 54 9.67 8.60 -8.78
C ASN A 54 10.05 10.09 -8.86
N LEU A 55 11.28 10.44 -8.45
CA LEU A 55 11.70 11.83 -8.27
C LEU A 55 12.47 12.42 -9.46
N ASP A 56 12.81 11.59 -10.45
CA ASP A 56 13.71 12.00 -11.52
C ASP A 56 13.32 11.56 -12.93
N GLY A 57 12.19 10.87 -13.10
CA GLY A 57 11.69 10.44 -14.41
C GLY A 57 12.64 9.53 -15.19
N ALA A 58 13.66 8.97 -14.54
CA ALA A 58 14.72 8.22 -15.20
C ALA A 58 14.38 6.73 -15.31
N PRO A 59 14.96 5.99 -16.29
CA PRO A 59 14.77 4.53 -16.41
C PRO A 59 15.24 3.72 -15.19
N GLN A 60 16.06 4.32 -14.33
CA GLN A 60 16.43 3.79 -13.01
C GLN A 60 16.03 4.84 -11.98
N PRO A 61 14.74 4.85 -11.59
CA PRO A 61 14.18 5.98 -10.88
C PRO A 61 14.76 6.07 -9.47
N LYS A 62 15.06 7.30 -9.06
CA LYS A 62 15.28 7.58 -7.65
C LYS A 62 13.92 7.77 -6.98
N CYS A 63 13.48 6.76 -6.25
CA CYS A 63 12.19 6.81 -5.59
C CYS A 63 12.25 7.47 -4.19
N ALA A 64 11.16 8.12 -3.80
CA ALA A 64 10.93 8.60 -2.45
C ALA A 64 10.69 7.46 -1.44
N ALA A 65 10.58 7.81 -0.16
CA ALA A 65 10.12 6.88 0.86
C ALA A 65 8.65 6.48 0.62
N PRO A 66 8.22 5.27 1.01
CA PRO A 66 6.84 4.84 0.79
C PRO A 66 5.86 5.73 1.52
N GLN A 67 4.79 6.10 0.84
CA GLN A 67 3.64 6.77 1.43
C GLN A 67 2.46 5.80 1.41
N LEU A 68 1.92 5.46 2.59
CA LEU A 68 0.73 4.61 2.67
C LEU A 68 -0.43 5.26 1.92
N LEU A 69 -1.21 4.46 1.19
CA LEU A 69 -2.46 4.92 0.62
C LEU A 69 -3.54 4.96 1.70
N TRP A 70 -4.38 5.99 1.64
CA TRP A 70 -5.45 6.22 2.60
C TRP A 70 -6.80 6.06 1.92
N ALA A 71 -7.73 5.43 2.63
CA ALA A 71 -9.14 5.35 2.26
C ALA A 71 -9.99 5.66 3.48
N ASP A 72 -11.06 6.44 3.30
CA ASP A 72 -11.99 6.81 4.38
C ASP A 72 -11.29 7.36 5.65
N GLY A 73 -10.25 8.18 5.43
CA GLY A 73 -9.51 8.83 6.51
C GLY A 73 -8.57 7.92 7.32
N GLN A 74 -8.27 6.70 6.86
CA GLN A 74 -7.29 5.80 7.48
C GLN A 74 -6.38 5.14 6.43
N PRO A 75 -5.15 4.72 6.80
CA PRO A 75 -4.32 3.91 5.91
C PRO A 75 -5.01 2.60 5.54
N ILE A 76 -4.89 2.19 4.27
CA ILE A 76 -5.40 0.90 3.80
C ILE A 76 -4.57 -0.21 4.43
N HIS A 77 -5.20 -1.03 5.28
CA HIS A 77 -4.58 -2.16 5.96
C HIS A 77 -5.52 -3.37 5.98
N LEU A 78 -5.35 -4.26 5.00
CA LEU A 78 -6.22 -5.40 4.73
C LEU A 78 -5.76 -6.64 5.52
N GLN A 79 -5.86 -6.58 6.84
CA GLN A 79 -5.39 -7.65 7.73
C GLN A 79 -6.50 -8.67 8.04
N ALA A 80 -6.19 -9.96 7.93
CA ALA A 80 -7.11 -11.07 8.15
C ALA A 80 -7.92 -10.96 9.46
N GLY A 81 -7.25 -10.63 10.57
CA GLY A 81 -7.83 -10.76 11.90
C GLY A 81 -8.14 -12.22 12.25
N PRO A 82 -8.80 -12.48 13.41
CA PRO A 82 -8.97 -13.84 13.93
C PRO A 82 -9.70 -14.82 13.00
N ASN A 83 -10.63 -14.32 12.18
CA ASN A 83 -11.56 -15.14 11.39
C ASN A 83 -11.69 -14.71 9.91
N GLY A 84 -10.90 -13.75 9.42
CA GLY A 84 -11.04 -13.25 8.04
C GLY A 84 -10.20 -14.02 7.01
N SER A 85 -9.21 -14.79 7.43
CA SER A 85 -8.31 -15.48 6.50
C SER A 85 -8.97 -16.69 5.83
N ILE A 86 -8.88 -16.74 4.49
CA ILE A 86 -9.28 -17.93 3.71
C ILE A 86 -8.32 -19.11 3.87
N GLN A 87 -7.12 -18.87 4.39
CA GLN A 87 -6.11 -19.90 4.64
C GLN A 87 -6.20 -20.47 6.07
N GLY A 88 -7.04 -19.86 6.92
CA GLY A 88 -7.28 -20.28 8.30
C GLY A 88 -6.68 -19.35 9.36
N PRO A 89 -6.98 -19.60 10.64
CA PRO A 89 -6.72 -18.68 11.75
C PRO A 89 -5.23 -18.44 12.06
N ALA A 90 -4.33 -19.30 11.59
CA ALA A 90 -2.89 -19.12 11.74
C ALA A 90 -2.38 -17.85 11.03
N GLU A 91 -3.13 -17.36 10.05
CA GLU A 91 -2.76 -16.21 9.22
C GLU A 91 -3.39 -14.89 9.71
N ALA A 92 -3.90 -14.83 10.94
CA ALA A 92 -4.66 -13.69 11.45
C ALA A 92 -3.95 -12.32 11.39
N LYS A 93 -2.61 -12.31 11.32
CA LYS A 93 -1.79 -11.09 11.24
C LYS A 93 -1.39 -10.67 9.82
N TRP A 94 -1.75 -11.45 8.82
CA TRP A 94 -1.34 -11.24 7.43
C TRP A 94 -2.47 -10.66 6.59
N GLY A 95 -2.09 -10.11 5.44
CA GLY A 95 -2.98 -9.45 4.51
C GLY A 95 -2.80 -9.81 3.04
N TYR A 96 -1.57 -10.17 2.61
CA TYR A 96 -1.23 -10.57 1.23
C TYR A 96 -2.02 -9.82 0.15
N SER A 97 -1.77 -8.51 0.01
CA SER A 97 -2.49 -7.71 -0.99
C SER A 97 -1.83 -7.82 -2.37
N THR A 98 -2.62 -8.05 -3.40
CA THR A 98 -2.26 -7.83 -4.82
C THR A 98 -3.21 -6.78 -5.39
N LEU A 99 -2.76 -5.96 -6.33
CA LEU A 99 -3.52 -4.83 -6.80
C LEU A 99 -3.35 -4.59 -8.30
N SER A 100 -4.26 -3.79 -8.85
CA SER A 100 -4.19 -3.17 -10.16
C SER A 100 -4.65 -1.73 -10.09
N VAL A 101 -3.95 -0.83 -10.78
CA VAL A 101 -4.25 0.59 -10.84
C VAL A 101 -4.64 0.97 -12.27
N ALA A 102 -5.79 1.58 -12.45
CA ALA A 102 -6.29 2.07 -13.73
C ALA A 102 -7.50 2.99 -13.50
N ASP A 103 -7.88 3.77 -14.51
CA ASP A 103 -9.20 4.43 -14.56
C ASP A 103 -10.29 3.38 -14.86
N TRP A 104 -10.76 2.70 -13.80
CA TRP A 104 -11.66 1.54 -13.93
C TRP A 104 -13.10 1.93 -14.23
N ASN A 105 -13.51 3.14 -13.84
CA ASN A 105 -14.87 3.65 -14.05
C ASN A 105 -14.96 4.67 -15.21
N HIS A 106 -13.85 4.95 -15.91
CA HIS A 106 -13.75 5.88 -17.03
C HIS A 106 -14.06 7.34 -16.67
N ASP A 107 -13.71 7.77 -15.45
CA ASP A 107 -13.91 9.15 -14.99
C ASP A 107 -12.65 10.03 -15.08
N GLY A 108 -11.56 9.47 -15.62
CA GLY A 108 -10.29 10.14 -15.84
C GLY A 108 -9.39 10.17 -14.61
N ARG A 109 -9.70 9.43 -13.53
CA ARG A 109 -8.86 9.33 -12.32
C ARG A 109 -8.46 7.88 -12.07
N PRO A 110 -7.22 7.63 -11.62
CA PRO A 110 -6.78 6.27 -11.37
C PRO A 110 -7.38 5.71 -10.09
N ASP A 111 -8.06 4.58 -10.21
CA ASP A 111 -8.63 3.79 -9.12
C ASP A 111 -7.73 2.62 -8.75
N VAL A 112 -7.97 2.01 -7.59
CA VAL A 112 -7.25 0.82 -7.13
C VAL A 112 -8.21 -0.34 -6.93
N VAL A 113 -7.95 -1.47 -7.60
CA VAL A 113 -8.65 -2.75 -7.37
C VAL A 113 -7.71 -3.72 -6.71
N VAL A 114 -8.13 -4.37 -5.64
CA VAL A 114 -7.28 -5.16 -4.74
C VAL A 114 -7.89 -6.54 -4.47
N ASN A 115 -7.04 -7.57 -4.45
CA ASN A 115 -7.34 -8.84 -3.81
C ASN A 115 -6.43 -9.04 -2.58
N SER A 116 -6.95 -9.72 -1.56
CA SER A 116 -6.24 -9.91 -0.29
C SER A 116 -6.48 -11.29 0.33
N ILE A 117 -5.91 -11.52 1.51
CA ILE A 117 -6.10 -12.69 2.37
C ILE A 117 -7.58 -13.01 2.67
N TRP A 118 -8.48 -12.05 2.51
CA TRP A 118 -9.92 -12.24 2.69
C TRP A 118 -10.58 -12.98 1.52
N GLY A 119 -9.87 -13.17 0.39
CA GLY A 119 -10.40 -13.81 -0.80
C GLY A 119 -11.48 -12.99 -1.52
N ARG A 120 -11.52 -11.68 -1.28
CA ARG A 120 -12.43 -10.73 -1.91
C ARG A 120 -11.70 -9.89 -2.94
N VAL A 121 -12.42 -9.38 -3.92
CA VAL A 121 -11.93 -8.31 -4.78
C VAL A 121 -12.65 -7.03 -4.37
N GLU A 122 -11.88 -6.03 -4.00
CA GLU A 122 -12.35 -4.76 -3.47
C GLU A 122 -11.86 -3.62 -4.35
N TRP A 123 -12.73 -2.66 -4.63
CA TRP A 123 -12.46 -1.46 -5.41
C TRP A 123 -12.41 -0.23 -4.50
N PHE A 124 -11.34 0.53 -4.63
CA PHE A 124 -11.15 1.84 -4.03
C PHE A 124 -11.21 2.88 -5.14
N GLU A 125 -12.36 3.55 -5.23
CA GLU A 125 -12.58 4.64 -6.17
C GLU A 125 -11.74 5.86 -5.76
N ASN A 126 -11.06 6.48 -6.71
CA ASN A 126 -10.41 7.76 -6.52
C ASN A 126 -11.42 8.89 -6.69
N ILE A 127 -11.78 9.49 -5.57
CA ILE A 127 -12.67 10.65 -5.47
C ILE A 127 -11.90 11.97 -5.31
N GLY A 128 -10.58 11.92 -5.47
CA GLY A 128 -9.69 13.07 -5.38
C GLY A 128 -9.68 13.93 -6.65
N GLN A 129 -8.64 14.73 -6.78
CA GLN A 129 -8.38 15.52 -7.97
C GLN A 129 -7.19 14.94 -8.73
N ARG A 130 -7.07 15.35 -9.99
CA ARG A 130 -5.91 15.07 -10.83
C ARG A 130 -4.61 15.44 -10.12
N GLY A 131 -3.70 14.47 -10.00
CA GLY A 131 -2.42 14.59 -9.29
C GLY A 131 -2.53 14.78 -7.76
N THR A 132 -3.72 14.58 -7.19
CA THR A 132 -3.87 14.45 -5.74
C THR A 132 -4.94 13.39 -5.44
N PRO A 133 -4.62 12.10 -5.66
CA PRO A 133 -5.55 11.00 -5.45
C PRO A 133 -6.07 10.96 -4.00
N VAL A 134 -7.37 10.72 -3.86
CA VAL A 134 -8.02 10.46 -2.57
C VAL A 134 -8.94 9.27 -2.75
N LEU A 135 -8.68 8.17 -2.05
CA LEU A 135 -9.48 6.96 -2.20
C LEU A 135 -10.69 6.97 -1.27
N ALA A 136 -11.84 6.57 -1.81
CA ALA A 136 -13.05 6.31 -1.05
C ALA A 136 -12.96 4.98 -0.29
N ALA A 137 -13.95 4.70 0.56
CA ALA A 137 -14.08 3.42 1.23
C ALA A 137 -14.18 2.25 0.21
N ALA A 138 -13.65 1.09 0.59
CA ALA A 138 -13.67 -0.11 -0.22
C ALA A 138 -15.10 -0.52 -0.59
N GLN A 139 -15.30 -0.85 -1.88
CA GLN A 139 -16.54 -1.41 -2.40
C GLN A 139 -16.28 -2.84 -2.92
N PRO A 140 -17.15 -3.82 -2.64
CA PRO A 140 -17.03 -5.14 -3.25
C PRO A 140 -17.34 -5.07 -4.75
N LEU A 141 -16.62 -5.86 -5.55
CA LEU A 141 -16.93 -6.13 -6.96
C LEU A 141 -17.84 -7.36 -7.12
#